data_AF-A0A954C3W7-F1
#
_entry.id   AF-A0A954C3W7-F1
#
_cell.length_a   1.000
_cell.length_b   1.000
_cell.length_c   1.000
_cell.angle_alpha   90.00
_cell.angle_beta   90.00
_cell.angle_gamma   90.00
#
_symmetry.space_group_name_H-M   'P 1'
#
loop_
_entity.id
_entity.type
_entity.pdbx_description
1 polymer ?
#
loop_
_entity_poly.entity_id
_entity_poly.type
_entity_poly.pdbx_seq_one_letter_code
_entity_poly.pdbx_strand_id
1 'polypeptide(L)'
;MPGTDEFADAELRAAIRLLAERGVRPFPQDGERVDVDDDPDGYVVEWVESAEPRGTLLEVLARGFRDAERVLEPAHLRCSVGPRDPLAAVLQDLVHLLERSAVPAGGPATALEAQRAHIDRGNPPELGSLVQALAQVDALGDDVLSMTLRDAYRILGALGVTPHPAPEVKRWPTPWGNVQLSDDPSPPGTLLSVQRRGFRRGEEVLLEPEVVLSRGPADPLLPLLSALGSALPELEGATVELRADLERAQSERAHSPEDDEARLAHRRARLSVAARLLAVWSRSGRGVDPLFREQVYPALASLDPEVEVFPRLPADGEHVRVALKALRDETRYSVREAFSPAPRGRVLEVERFGLRGLGRGFPAKVVLSLGPQPALERDLDALAERATTPKLSAAVEALRSAARAYDE
;
A
#
# COMPACT_ATOMS: atom_id res chain seq x y z
N MET A 1 -55.13 60.76 32.40
CA MET A 1 -55.67 60.13 31.18
C MET A 1 -55.07 58.73 31.14
N PRO A 2 -55.87 57.66 31.16
CA PRO A 2 -55.35 56.32 30.95
C PRO A 2 -54.62 56.28 29.60
N GLY A 3 -53.44 55.69 29.56
CA GLY A 3 -52.63 55.60 28.34
C GLY A 3 -53.38 54.82 27.27
N THR A 4 -53.14 55.12 26.00
CA THR A 4 -53.74 54.46 24.83
C THR A 4 -53.69 52.93 24.88
N ASP A 5 -52.77 52.35 25.64
CA ASP A 5 -52.60 50.90 25.80
C ASP A 5 -53.66 50.27 26.73
N GLU A 6 -54.15 50.99 27.76
CA GLU A 6 -55.15 50.45 28.69
C GLU A 6 -56.53 50.28 28.03
N PHE A 7 -56.85 51.13 27.05
CA PHE A 7 -58.10 51.04 26.30
C PHE A 7 -58.07 49.88 25.29
N ALA A 8 -56.95 49.71 24.59
CA ALA A 8 -56.74 48.57 23.68
C ALA A 8 -56.81 47.23 24.43
N ASP A 9 -56.24 47.14 25.63
CA ASP A 9 -56.30 45.96 26.48
C ASP A 9 -57.72 45.64 26.98
N ALA A 10 -58.55 46.66 27.20
CA ALA A 10 -59.94 46.45 27.63
C ALA A 10 -60.80 45.92 26.48
N GLU A 11 -60.64 46.47 25.27
CA GLU A 11 -61.34 46.01 24.07
C GLU A 11 -60.90 44.61 23.65
N LEU A 12 -59.61 44.30 23.72
CA LEU A 12 -59.08 42.96 23.46
C LEU A 12 -59.65 41.93 24.44
N ARG A 13 -59.70 42.25 25.74
CA ARG A 13 -60.33 41.38 26.75
C ARG A 13 -61.81 41.16 26.50
N ALA A 14 -62.53 42.20 26.07
CA ALA A 14 -63.95 42.07 25.70
C ALA A 14 -64.14 41.17 24.47
N ALA A 15 -63.29 41.31 23.45
CA ALA A 15 -63.30 40.46 22.25
C ALA A 15 -63.01 38.99 22.59
N ILE A 16 -61.97 38.72 23.41
CA ILE A 16 -61.64 37.35 23.86
C ILE A 16 -62.81 36.74 24.64
N ARG A 17 -63.49 37.51 25.49
CA ARG A 17 -64.66 37.02 26.24
C ARG A 17 -65.82 36.66 25.32
N LEU A 18 -66.10 37.49 24.31
CA LEU A 18 -67.13 37.21 23.31
C LEU A 18 -66.82 35.95 22.50
N LEU A 19 -65.55 35.76 22.11
CA LEU A 19 -65.10 34.55 21.43
C LEU A 19 -65.25 33.30 22.31
N ALA A 20 -64.93 33.41 23.61
CA ALA A 20 -65.10 32.32 24.57
C ALA A 20 -66.58 31.91 24.74
N GLU A 21 -67.51 32.87 24.76
CA GLU A 21 -68.96 32.61 24.77
C GLU A 21 -69.43 31.87 23.50
N ARG A 22 -68.68 31.99 22.40
CA ARG A 22 -68.91 31.29 21.12
C ARG A 22 -68.14 29.96 21.03
N GLY A 23 -67.49 29.53 22.10
CA GLY A 23 -66.71 28.28 22.14
C GLY A 23 -65.32 28.38 21.52
N VAL A 24 -64.87 29.58 21.12
CA VAL A 24 -63.53 29.81 20.57
C VAL A 24 -62.59 30.25 21.70
N ARG A 25 -61.43 29.60 21.82
CA ARG A 25 -60.47 29.88 22.89
C ARG A 25 -59.08 30.18 22.32
N PRO A 26 -58.36 31.15 22.90
CA PRO A 26 -56.97 31.37 22.57
C PRO A 26 -56.10 30.22 23.09
N PHE A 27 -55.05 29.88 22.35
CA PHE A 27 -54.06 28.87 22.74
C PHE A 27 -52.64 29.25 22.26
N PRO A 28 -51.57 28.72 22.89
CA PRO A 28 -51.57 27.93 24.13
C PRO A 28 -51.98 28.79 25.35
N GLN A 29 -52.50 28.18 26.41
CA GLN A 29 -52.74 28.88 27.68
C GLN A 29 -51.44 29.07 28.47
N ASP A 30 -51.39 30.08 29.32
CA ASP A 30 -50.19 30.33 30.14
C ASP A 30 -49.94 29.15 31.09
N GLY A 31 -48.73 28.60 31.03
CA GLY A 31 -48.35 27.41 31.81
C GLY A 31 -48.82 26.08 31.21
N GLU A 32 -49.49 26.08 30.06
CA GLU A 32 -49.79 24.85 29.31
C GLU A 32 -48.51 24.32 28.65
N ARG A 33 -48.27 23.01 28.79
CA ARG A 33 -47.17 22.37 28.07
C ARG A 33 -47.57 22.25 26.60
N VAL A 34 -46.82 22.89 25.73
CA VAL A 34 -47.01 22.78 24.28
C VAL A 34 -46.25 21.55 23.79
N ASP A 35 -46.96 20.64 23.15
CA ASP A 35 -46.37 19.56 22.37
C ASP A 35 -46.65 19.83 20.89
N VAL A 36 -45.64 20.35 20.18
CA VAL A 36 -45.78 20.78 18.78
C VAL A 36 -45.95 19.58 17.86
N ASP A 37 -45.41 18.42 18.24
CA ASP A 37 -45.42 17.21 17.40
C ASP A 37 -46.80 16.53 17.40
N ASP A 38 -47.59 16.70 18.46
CA ASP A 38 -48.93 16.10 18.62
C ASP A 38 -50.06 16.90 17.93
N ASP A 39 -49.85 18.18 17.59
CA ASP A 39 -50.85 19.05 16.94
C ASP A 39 -50.19 19.95 15.86
N PRO A 40 -49.72 19.36 14.74
CA PRO A 40 -48.91 20.07 13.73
C PRO A 40 -49.68 21.18 12.99
N ASP A 41 -51.01 21.08 12.95
CA ASP A 41 -51.87 22.09 12.31
C ASP A 41 -52.18 23.28 13.26
N GLY A 42 -51.93 23.12 14.57
CA GLY A 42 -52.18 24.12 15.60
C GLY A 42 -51.12 25.20 15.71
N TYR A 43 -49.90 24.97 15.21
CA TYR A 43 -48.75 25.81 15.51
C TYR A 43 -47.92 26.17 14.28
N VAL A 44 -47.55 27.45 14.18
CA VAL A 44 -46.44 27.91 13.33
C VAL A 44 -45.24 28.13 14.24
N VAL A 45 -44.21 27.30 14.10
CA VAL A 45 -43.07 27.32 15.02
C VAL A 45 -41.82 27.91 14.36
N GLU A 46 -41.31 28.99 14.96
CA GLU A 46 -39.97 29.50 14.74
C GLU A 46 -39.00 28.77 15.67
N TRP A 47 -38.08 28.01 15.09
CA TRP A 47 -37.07 27.25 15.81
C TRP A 47 -35.80 28.10 15.99
N VAL A 48 -35.37 28.35 17.22
CA VAL A 48 -34.20 29.19 17.53
C VAL A 48 -33.22 28.49 18.47
N GLU A 49 -31.92 28.78 18.31
CA GLU A 49 -30.88 28.27 19.21
C GLU A 49 -31.02 28.87 20.62
N SER A 50 -30.95 28.04 21.66
CA SER A 50 -30.96 28.51 23.05
C SER A 50 -30.25 27.53 23.98
N ALA A 51 -30.00 27.92 25.23
CA ALA A 51 -29.44 27.02 26.23
C ALA A 51 -30.45 25.95 26.71
N GLU A 52 -31.75 26.17 26.47
CA GLU A 52 -32.82 25.28 26.90
C GLU A 52 -32.90 24.03 26.01
N PRO A 53 -33.36 22.87 26.53
CA PRO A 53 -33.54 21.67 25.73
C PRO A 53 -34.39 21.88 24.48
N ARG A 54 -34.18 21.06 23.45
CA ARG A 54 -35.01 21.06 22.24
C ARG A 54 -36.49 20.88 22.57
N GLY A 55 -37.34 21.64 21.89
CA GLY A 55 -38.80 21.61 22.06
C GLY A 55 -39.29 22.50 23.20
N THR A 56 -38.38 23.11 23.97
CA THR A 56 -38.78 24.07 25.02
C THR A 56 -39.39 25.31 24.36
N LEU A 57 -40.63 25.64 24.72
CA LEU A 57 -41.23 26.92 24.32
C LEU A 57 -40.48 28.07 24.99
N LEU A 58 -39.90 28.95 24.17
CA LEU A 58 -39.14 30.11 24.64
C LEU A 58 -40.04 31.35 24.70
N GLU A 59 -40.91 31.52 23.71
CA GLU A 59 -41.78 32.69 23.59
C GLU A 59 -43.05 32.38 22.79
N VAL A 60 -44.17 32.96 23.20
CA VAL A 60 -45.42 32.96 22.42
C VAL A 60 -45.47 34.27 21.62
N LEU A 61 -45.21 34.20 20.32
CA LEU A 61 -45.16 35.37 19.44
C LEU A 61 -46.56 35.89 19.10
N ALA A 62 -47.50 34.96 18.87
CA ALA A 62 -48.92 35.25 18.72
C ALA A 62 -49.75 34.06 19.19
N ARG A 63 -50.86 34.30 19.89
CA ARG A 63 -51.79 33.23 20.25
C ARG A 63 -52.67 32.90 19.05
N GLY A 64 -52.91 31.61 18.86
CA GLY A 64 -53.89 31.11 17.91
C GLY A 64 -55.28 31.07 18.53
N PHE A 65 -56.29 30.76 17.71
CA PHE A 65 -57.67 30.56 18.15
C PHE A 65 -58.18 29.21 17.65
N ARG A 66 -58.79 28.43 18.54
CA ARG A 66 -59.42 27.15 18.18
C ARG A 66 -60.80 27.03 18.79
N ASP A 67 -61.70 26.33 18.12
CA ASP A 67 -62.95 25.87 18.72
C ASP A 67 -62.76 24.43 19.25
N ALA A 68 -63.86 23.75 19.60
CA ALA A 68 -63.79 22.40 20.16
C ALA A 68 -63.27 21.33 19.17
N GLU A 69 -63.34 21.59 17.87
CA GLU A 69 -63.11 20.58 16.82
C GLU A 69 -62.00 20.97 15.84
N ARG A 70 -61.61 22.25 15.76
CA ARG A 70 -60.64 22.72 14.76
C ARG A 70 -59.84 23.96 15.20
N VAL A 71 -58.66 24.07 14.63
CA VAL A 71 -57.81 25.27 14.66
C VAL A 71 -58.37 26.28 13.65
N LEU A 72 -58.76 27.46 14.13
CA LEU A 72 -59.24 28.56 13.28
C LEU A 72 -58.06 29.44 12.82
N GLU A 73 -57.12 29.65 13.72
CA GLU A 73 -55.88 30.39 13.48
C GLU A 73 -54.76 29.72 14.30
N PRO A 74 -53.64 29.33 13.67
CA PRO A 74 -52.55 28.68 14.37
C PRO A 74 -51.82 29.67 15.29
N ALA A 75 -51.30 29.18 16.40
CA ALA A 75 -50.47 29.98 17.29
C ALA A 75 -49.04 30.09 16.73
N HIS A 76 -48.43 31.27 16.83
CA HIS A 76 -47.06 31.49 16.42
C HIS A 76 -46.16 31.40 17.64
N LEU A 77 -45.27 30.42 17.65
CA LEU A 77 -44.42 30.10 18.79
C LEU A 77 -42.95 30.20 18.40
N ARG A 78 -42.12 30.54 19.37
CA ARG A 78 -40.67 30.43 19.28
C ARG A 78 -40.21 29.31 20.21
N CYS A 79 -39.64 28.26 19.65
CA CYS A 79 -39.21 27.08 20.40
C CYS A 79 -37.69 26.88 20.30
N SER A 80 -37.09 26.35 21.35
CA SER A 80 -35.68 26.02 21.41
C SER A 80 -35.36 24.81 20.53
N VAL A 81 -34.30 24.88 19.73
CA VAL A 81 -33.70 23.69 19.09
C VAL A 81 -32.70 22.96 20.00
N GLY A 82 -32.44 23.48 21.20
CA GLY A 82 -31.33 23.03 22.04
C GLY A 82 -30.09 23.91 21.88
N PRO A 83 -29.07 23.71 22.74
CA PRO A 83 -27.73 24.19 22.45
C PRO A 83 -27.25 23.49 21.18
N ARG A 84 -26.67 24.26 20.25
CA ARG A 84 -26.19 23.75 18.97
C ARG A 84 -25.18 22.62 19.20
N ASP A 85 -25.41 21.47 18.55
CA ASP A 85 -24.47 20.36 18.63
C ASP A 85 -23.10 20.80 18.06
N PRO A 86 -22.00 20.65 18.81
CA PRO A 86 -20.68 21.08 18.36
C PRO A 86 -20.25 20.43 17.04
N LEU A 87 -20.63 19.17 16.80
CA LEU A 87 -20.35 18.49 15.54
C LEU A 87 -21.14 19.15 14.41
N ALA A 88 -22.45 19.37 14.58
CA ALA A 88 -23.27 20.03 13.56
C ALA A 88 -22.75 21.43 13.18
N ALA A 89 -22.26 22.19 14.15
CA ALA A 89 -21.60 23.47 13.91
C ALA A 89 -20.36 23.34 13.02
N VAL A 90 -19.44 22.44 13.39
CA VAL A 90 -18.21 22.19 12.61
C VAL A 90 -18.51 21.66 11.21
N LEU A 91 -19.53 20.80 11.05
CA LEU A 91 -19.95 20.32 9.73
C LEU A 91 -20.49 21.45 8.85
N GLN A 92 -21.24 22.41 9.42
CA GLN A 92 -21.68 23.58 8.67
C GLN A 92 -20.51 24.44 8.19
N ASP A 93 -19.50 24.65 9.04
CA ASP A 93 -18.31 25.41 8.67
C ASP A 93 -17.54 24.71 7.53
N LEU A 94 -17.42 23.37 7.58
CA LEU A 94 -16.82 22.60 6.49
C LEU A 94 -17.60 22.74 5.18
N VAL A 95 -18.94 22.61 5.22
CA VAL A 95 -19.80 22.77 4.04
C VAL A 95 -19.58 24.15 3.41
N HIS A 96 -19.62 25.21 4.22
CA HIS A 96 -19.44 26.59 3.75
C HIS A 96 -18.06 26.84 3.13
N LEU A 97 -17.01 26.24 3.70
CA LEU A 97 -15.67 26.32 3.13
C LEU A 97 -15.58 25.54 1.80
N LEU A 98 -16.20 24.36 1.72
CA LEU A 98 -16.23 23.54 0.52
C LEU A 98 -17.00 24.20 -0.63
N GLU A 99 -18.13 24.85 -0.36
CA GLU A 99 -18.90 25.59 -1.36
C GLU A 99 -18.13 26.76 -1.98
N ARG A 100 -17.18 27.33 -1.23
CA ARG A 100 -16.28 28.39 -1.71
C ARG A 100 -15.07 27.85 -2.46
N SER A 101 -14.76 26.58 -2.26
CA SER A 101 -13.70 25.88 -2.99
C SER A 101 -14.23 25.37 -4.33
N ALA A 102 -13.35 25.13 -5.31
CA ALA A 102 -13.73 24.65 -6.64
C ALA A 102 -14.12 23.15 -6.67
N VAL A 103 -14.72 22.64 -5.60
CA VAL A 103 -15.12 21.25 -5.46
C VAL A 103 -16.40 21.00 -6.26
N PRO A 104 -16.48 19.92 -7.06
CA PRO A 104 -17.66 19.62 -7.87
C PRO A 104 -18.94 19.44 -7.04
N ALA A 105 -20.07 19.87 -7.61
CA ALA A 105 -21.39 19.63 -7.03
C ALA A 105 -21.65 18.12 -6.84
N GLY A 106 -22.25 17.74 -5.70
CA GLY A 106 -22.46 16.34 -5.32
C GLY A 106 -21.25 15.67 -4.63
N GLY A 107 -20.19 16.43 -4.35
CA GLY A 107 -19.02 15.98 -3.58
C GLY A 107 -19.25 15.91 -2.06
N PRO A 108 -18.17 15.99 -1.25
CA PRO A 108 -18.24 15.79 0.20
C PRO A 108 -19.19 16.78 0.92
N ALA A 109 -19.38 17.99 0.37
CA ALA A 109 -20.28 19.00 0.94
C ALA A 109 -21.72 18.48 1.10
N THR A 110 -22.27 17.80 0.09
CA THR A 110 -23.63 17.25 0.14
C THR A 110 -23.77 16.17 1.21
N ALA A 111 -22.77 15.32 1.36
CA ALA A 111 -22.77 14.28 2.40
C ALA A 111 -22.66 14.86 3.81
N LEU A 112 -21.81 15.88 4.00
CA LEU A 112 -21.67 16.57 5.29
C LEU A 112 -22.94 17.35 5.65
N GLU A 113 -23.59 17.98 4.67
CA GLU A 113 -24.86 18.67 4.87
C GLU A 113 -25.98 17.70 5.28
N ALA A 114 -26.05 16.53 4.64
CA ALA A 114 -27.01 15.49 5.02
C ALA A 114 -26.79 15.02 6.47
N GLN A 115 -25.53 14.79 6.88
CA GLN A 115 -25.19 14.42 8.26
C GLN A 115 -25.50 15.54 9.25
N ARG A 116 -25.20 16.80 8.91
CA ARG A 116 -25.59 17.96 9.72
C ARG A 116 -27.11 17.98 9.93
N ALA A 117 -27.90 17.90 8.85
CA ALA A 117 -29.35 17.91 8.94
C ALA A 117 -29.92 16.72 9.73
N HIS A 118 -29.23 15.57 9.72
CA HIS A 118 -29.58 14.41 10.55
C HIS A 118 -29.38 14.68 12.04
N ILE A 119 -28.23 15.28 12.40
CA ILE A 119 -27.89 15.69 13.78
C ILE A 119 -28.82 16.82 14.26
N ASP A 120 -29.09 17.80 13.41
CA ASP A 120 -30.02 18.90 13.70
C ASP A 120 -31.47 18.43 13.91
N ARG A 121 -31.81 17.18 13.58
CA ARG A 121 -33.09 16.54 13.95
C ARG A 121 -33.04 15.78 15.27
N GLY A 122 -31.91 15.81 15.97
CA GLY A 122 -31.67 15.11 17.24
C GLY A 122 -31.23 13.65 17.09
N ASN A 123 -30.92 13.19 15.88
CA ASN A 123 -30.45 11.83 15.65
C ASN A 123 -28.93 11.73 15.84
N PRO A 124 -28.40 10.58 16.30
CA PRO A 124 -26.96 10.37 16.38
C PRO A 124 -26.33 10.34 14.98
N PRO A 125 -25.06 10.78 14.81
CA PRO A 125 -24.39 10.79 13.51
C PRO A 125 -24.20 9.37 12.95
N GLU A 126 -24.41 9.20 11.65
CA GLU A 126 -24.11 7.94 10.96
C GLU A 126 -22.60 7.86 10.69
N LEU A 127 -21.87 7.25 11.63
CA LEU A 127 -20.42 7.31 11.67
C LEU A 127 -19.75 6.90 10.36
N GLY A 128 -20.21 5.83 9.69
CA GLY A 128 -19.64 5.37 8.42
C GLY A 128 -19.74 6.41 7.29
N SER A 129 -20.92 7.00 7.09
CA SER A 129 -21.12 8.05 6.08
C SER A 129 -20.34 9.32 6.44
N LEU A 130 -20.31 9.68 7.72
CA LEU A 130 -19.61 10.87 8.20
C LEU A 130 -18.09 10.75 7.99
N VAL A 131 -17.48 9.64 8.41
CA VAL A 131 -16.02 9.47 8.24
C VAL A 131 -15.61 9.37 6.78
N GLN A 132 -16.46 8.81 5.92
CA GLN A 132 -16.21 8.78 4.48
C GLN A 132 -16.19 10.19 3.88
N ALA A 133 -17.16 11.04 4.25
CA ALA A 133 -17.20 12.43 3.79
C ALA A 133 -15.99 13.23 4.30
N LEU A 134 -15.63 13.09 5.58
CA LEU A 134 -14.47 13.76 6.15
C LEU A 134 -13.14 13.28 5.52
N ALA A 135 -13.01 11.99 5.21
CA ALA A 135 -11.83 11.45 4.53
C ALA A 135 -11.66 12.03 3.12
N GLN A 136 -12.77 12.28 2.41
CA GLN A 136 -12.75 12.95 1.10
C GLN A 136 -12.33 14.41 1.23
N VAL A 137 -12.75 15.11 2.30
CA VAL A 137 -12.30 16.47 2.59
C VAL A 137 -10.80 16.50 2.89
N ASP A 138 -10.30 15.57 3.72
CA ASP A 138 -8.87 15.48 4.06
C ASP A 138 -8.00 15.29 2.81
N ALA A 139 -8.48 14.48 1.85
CA ALA A 139 -7.79 14.20 0.60
C ALA A 139 -7.67 15.42 -0.32
N LEU A 140 -8.44 16.49 -0.11
CA LEU A 140 -8.30 17.74 -0.86
C LEU A 140 -7.01 18.50 -0.49
N GLY A 141 -6.45 18.25 0.70
CA GLY A 141 -5.16 18.82 1.11
C GLY A 141 -5.12 20.34 1.25
N ASP A 142 -6.27 20.98 1.52
CA ASP A 142 -6.36 22.44 1.69
C ASP A 142 -6.05 22.84 3.15
N ASP A 143 -5.09 23.75 3.34
CA ASP A 143 -4.67 24.26 4.64
C ASP A 143 -5.81 24.94 5.41
N VAL A 144 -6.75 25.60 4.71
CA VAL A 144 -7.90 26.27 5.33
C VAL A 144 -8.90 25.23 5.86
N LEU A 145 -9.14 24.17 5.10
CA LEU A 145 -9.99 23.05 5.54
C LEU A 145 -9.37 22.30 6.72
N SER A 146 -8.04 22.26 6.79
CA SER A 146 -7.29 21.50 7.80
C SER A 146 -7.55 21.92 9.24
N MET A 147 -7.87 23.21 9.50
CA MET A 147 -8.22 23.67 10.85
C MET A 147 -9.59 23.14 11.29
N THR A 148 -10.62 23.35 10.48
CA THR A 148 -11.99 22.89 10.77
C THR A 148 -12.08 21.38 10.80
N LEU A 149 -11.32 20.70 9.93
CA LEU A 149 -11.24 19.24 9.91
C LEU A 149 -10.60 18.68 11.20
N ARG A 150 -9.61 19.39 11.78
CA ARG A 150 -9.02 19.03 13.07
C ARG A 150 -10.05 19.11 14.21
N ASP A 151 -10.93 20.10 14.18
CA ASP A 151 -12.03 20.20 15.14
C ASP A 151 -13.03 19.06 14.99
N ALA A 152 -13.39 18.70 13.75
CA ALA A 152 -14.24 17.55 13.48
C ALA A 152 -13.62 16.25 14.03
N TYR A 153 -12.32 16.04 13.80
CA TYR A 153 -11.60 14.88 14.33
C TYR A 153 -11.51 14.87 15.86
N ARG A 154 -11.34 16.03 16.50
CA ARG A 154 -11.35 16.15 17.96
C ARG A 154 -12.71 15.74 18.54
N ILE A 155 -13.81 16.18 17.92
CA ILE A 155 -15.17 15.81 18.35
C ILE A 155 -15.44 14.33 18.11
N LEU A 156 -15.05 13.79 16.96
CA LEU A 156 -15.10 12.34 16.68
C LEU A 156 -14.30 11.51 17.69
N GLY A 157 -13.15 12.03 18.14
CA GLY A 157 -12.35 11.42 19.21
C GLY A 157 -13.13 11.26 20.51
N ALA A 158 -13.98 12.22 20.87
CA ALA A 158 -14.86 12.11 22.05
C ALA A 158 -15.95 11.04 21.89
N LEU A 159 -16.30 10.68 20.64
CA LEU A 159 -17.20 9.56 20.31
C LEU A 159 -16.47 8.22 20.20
N GLY A 160 -15.17 8.20 20.50
CA GLY A 160 -14.30 7.02 20.40
C GLY A 160 -13.85 6.69 18.97
N VAL A 161 -14.03 7.62 18.02
CA VAL A 161 -13.61 7.46 16.63
C VAL A 161 -12.23 8.09 16.43
N THR A 162 -11.25 7.31 15.97
CA THR A 162 -9.88 7.78 15.77
C THR A 162 -9.43 7.63 14.32
N PRO A 163 -8.71 8.64 13.76
CA PRO A 163 -8.14 8.54 12.41
C PRO A 163 -6.91 7.62 12.41
N HIS A 164 -6.71 6.91 11.31
CA HIS A 164 -5.59 6.00 11.08
C HIS A 164 -5.02 6.15 9.65
N PRO A 165 -3.70 6.21 9.45
CA PRO A 165 -2.67 6.25 10.49
C PRO A 165 -2.69 7.58 11.23
N ALA A 166 -2.13 7.58 12.44
CA ALA A 166 -1.82 8.82 13.13
C ALA A 166 -0.81 9.64 12.28
N PRO A 167 -0.87 10.99 12.32
CA PRO A 167 -0.04 11.85 11.46
C PRO A 167 1.48 11.61 11.56
N GLU A 168 1.96 11.09 12.68
CA GLU A 168 3.38 10.93 12.99
C GLU A 168 3.94 9.54 12.63
N VAL A 169 3.10 8.65 12.10
CA VAL A 169 3.48 7.26 11.81
C VAL A 169 4.40 7.22 10.59
N LYS A 170 5.66 6.80 10.78
CA LYS A 170 6.63 6.62 9.69
C LYS A 170 6.67 5.19 9.13
N ARG A 171 6.18 4.22 9.89
CA ARG A 171 6.12 2.79 9.50
C ARG A 171 4.71 2.31 9.64
N TRP A 172 4.21 1.62 8.62
CA TRP A 172 2.85 1.10 8.65
C TRP A 172 2.76 -0.07 9.64
N PRO A 173 2.01 0.07 10.74
CA PRO A 173 2.06 -0.91 11.82
C PRO A 173 1.03 -2.02 11.65
N THR A 174 0.20 -2.00 10.61
CA THR A 174 -1.03 -2.82 10.57
C THR A 174 -1.27 -3.53 9.23
N PRO A 175 -1.82 -4.76 9.24
CA PRO A 175 -2.06 -5.55 8.02
C PRO A 175 -3.35 -5.19 7.26
N TRP A 176 -4.08 -4.16 7.68
CA TRP A 176 -5.37 -3.76 7.09
C TRP A 176 -5.27 -2.41 6.40
N GLY A 177 -6.13 -2.19 5.41
CA GLY A 177 -6.12 -1.03 4.52
C GLY A 177 -5.72 -1.37 3.09
N ASN A 178 -6.06 -0.48 2.17
CA ASN A 178 -5.64 -0.58 0.78
C ASN A 178 -4.21 -0.06 0.66
N VAL A 179 -3.27 -0.99 0.64
CA VAL A 179 -1.84 -0.70 0.53
C VAL A 179 -1.42 -0.73 -0.93
N GLN A 180 -1.00 0.43 -1.43
CA GLN A 180 -0.23 0.53 -2.66
C GLN A 180 1.26 0.49 -2.33
N LEU A 181 2.04 -0.12 -3.20
CA LEU A 181 3.47 -0.25 -3.01
C LEU A 181 4.21 0.52 -4.10
N SER A 182 5.21 1.32 -3.71
CA SER A 182 6.10 2.04 -4.62
C SER A 182 7.56 1.71 -4.33
N ASP A 183 8.39 1.67 -5.37
CA ASP A 183 9.84 1.56 -5.20
C ASP A 183 10.38 2.93 -4.72
N ASP A 184 11.14 2.95 -3.63
CA ASP A 184 11.66 4.17 -3.00
C ASP A 184 12.95 3.84 -2.22
N PRO A 185 13.96 4.73 -2.16
CA PRO A 185 15.19 4.48 -1.40
C PRO A 185 14.97 4.21 0.10
N SER A 186 13.82 4.58 0.65
CA SER A 186 13.45 4.30 2.04
C SER A 186 13.34 2.81 2.32
N PRO A 187 13.57 2.35 3.57
CA PRO A 187 13.41 0.94 3.93
C PRO A 187 12.02 0.37 3.56
N PRO A 188 11.93 -0.95 3.29
CA PRO A 188 10.65 -1.62 3.07
C PRO A 188 9.66 -1.36 4.21
N GLY A 189 8.39 -1.10 3.88
CA GLY A 189 7.30 -0.83 4.82
C GLY A 189 7.26 0.60 5.37
N THR A 190 8.17 1.49 4.94
CA THR A 190 8.09 2.92 5.25
C THR A 190 6.84 3.54 4.61
N LEU A 191 6.07 4.30 5.38
CA LEU A 191 4.92 5.05 4.87
C LEU A 191 5.42 6.23 4.04
N LEU A 192 5.11 6.23 2.74
CA LEU A 192 5.50 7.29 1.80
C LEU A 192 4.43 8.38 1.71
N SER A 193 3.17 7.98 1.59
CA SER A 193 2.04 8.90 1.58
C SER A 193 0.76 8.25 2.09
N VAL A 194 -0.15 9.08 2.59
CA VAL A 194 -1.51 8.70 2.95
C VAL A 194 -2.43 9.33 1.90
N GLN A 195 -2.99 8.51 1.02
CA GLN A 195 -3.91 8.98 -0.02
C GLN A 195 -5.29 9.26 0.58
N ARG A 196 -5.71 8.41 1.53
CA ARG A 196 -6.92 8.60 2.30
C ARG A 196 -6.73 8.04 3.72
N ARG A 197 -7.11 8.81 4.74
CA ARG A 197 -7.15 8.29 6.11
C ARG A 197 -8.31 7.32 6.29
N GLY A 198 -8.05 6.28 7.07
CA GLY A 198 -9.05 5.39 7.61
C GLY A 198 -9.52 5.86 8.99
N PHE A 199 -10.58 5.24 9.49
CA PHE A 199 -11.19 5.55 10.79
C PHE A 199 -11.59 4.28 11.51
N ARG A 200 -11.41 4.28 12.83
CA ARG A 200 -11.78 3.16 13.71
C ARG A 200 -12.58 3.62 14.91
N ARG A 201 -13.36 2.71 15.47
CA ARG A 201 -14.00 2.85 16.77
C ARG A 201 -13.69 1.62 17.63
N GLY A 202 -12.71 1.76 18.53
CA GLY A 202 -12.15 0.59 19.22
C GLY A 202 -11.51 -0.37 18.21
N GLU A 203 -12.01 -1.61 18.15
CA GLU A 203 -11.53 -2.62 17.19
C GLU A 203 -12.22 -2.54 15.82
N GLU A 204 -13.40 -1.90 15.74
CA GLU A 204 -14.18 -1.78 14.52
C GLU A 204 -13.49 -0.83 13.52
N VAL A 205 -13.39 -1.26 12.25
CA VAL A 205 -12.92 -0.43 11.15
C VAL A 205 -14.12 0.19 10.45
N LEU A 206 -14.26 1.51 10.57
CA LEU A 206 -15.34 2.28 9.93
C LEU A 206 -14.97 2.64 8.50
N LEU A 207 -13.69 2.92 8.25
CA LEU A 207 -13.15 3.21 6.93
C LEU A 207 -11.71 2.71 6.84
N GLU A 208 -11.41 1.97 5.79
CA GLU A 208 -10.06 1.51 5.52
C GLU A 208 -9.18 2.65 4.95
N PRO A 209 -7.95 2.80 5.46
CA PRO A 209 -6.99 3.76 4.94
C PRO A 209 -6.49 3.33 3.56
N GLU A 210 -6.14 4.30 2.73
CA GLU A 210 -5.42 4.09 1.48
C GLU A 210 -4.04 4.72 1.60
N VAL A 211 -3.01 3.90 1.56
CA VAL A 211 -1.63 4.31 1.82
C VAL A 211 -0.68 3.81 0.77
N VAL A 212 0.41 4.54 0.57
CA VAL A 212 1.54 4.12 -0.27
C VAL A 212 2.71 3.78 0.65
N LEU A 213 3.18 2.55 0.59
CA LEU A 213 4.37 2.10 1.32
C LEU A 213 5.55 1.90 0.37
N SER A 214 6.76 2.08 0.92
CA SER A 214 8.00 1.75 0.25
C SER A 214 8.15 0.24 0.15
N ARG A 215 8.49 -0.26 -1.05
CA ARG A 215 9.00 -1.62 -1.26
C ARG A 215 10.45 -1.79 -0.83
N GLY A 216 11.13 -0.69 -0.54
CA GLY A 216 12.58 -0.63 -0.50
C GLY A 216 13.18 -0.14 -1.82
N PRO A 217 14.52 0.01 -1.86
CA PRO A 217 15.22 0.28 -3.10
C PRO A 217 14.94 -0.84 -4.11
N ALA A 218 14.74 -0.46 -5.38
CA ALA A 218 14.51 -1.41 -6.46
C ALA A 218 15.62 -2.48 -6.48
N ASP A 219 15.24 -3.75 -6.68
CA ASP A 219 16.25 -4.81 -6.77
C ASP A 219 17.09 -4.60 -8.03
N PRO A 220 18.43 -4.61 -7.96
CA PRO A 220 19.28 -4.48 -9.14
C PRO A 220 19.05 -5.58 -10.18
N LEU A 221 18.46 -6.73 -9.80
CA LEU A 221 18.08 -7.76 -10.75
C LEU A 221 16.87 -7.41 -11.62
N LEU A 222 15.94 -6.56 -11.18
CA LEU A 222 14.74 -6.22 -11.96
C LEU A 222 15.05 -5.51 -13.30
N PRO A 223 15.88 -4.46 -13.34
CA PRO A 223 16.26 -3.83 -14.61
C PRO A 223 17.07 -4.79 -15.48
N LEU A 224 17.94 -5.63 -14.88
CA LEU A 224 18.68 -6.66 -15.61
C LEU A 224 17.75 -7.67 -16.28
N LEU A 225 16.77 -8.22 -15.55
CA LEU A 225 15.80 -9.18 -16.11
C LEU A 225 15.02 -8.55 -17.27
N SER A 226 14.62 -7.29 -17.14
CA SER A 226 13.90 -6.57 -18.20
C SER A 226 14.78 -6.34 -19.44
N ALA A 227 16.05 -5.94 -19.23
CA ALA A 227 17.01 -5.75 -20.30
C ALA A 227 17.33 -7.08 -21.02
N LEU A 228 17.49 -8.17 -20.27
CA LEU A 228 17.77 -9.49 -20.82
C LEU A 228 16.60 -10.06 -21.60
N GLY A 229 15.37 -9.95 -21.08
CA GLY A 229 14.18 -10.40 -21.81
C GLY A 229 14.00 -9.65 -23.14
N SER A 230 14.34 -8.36 -23.15
CA SER A 230 14.28 -7.54 -24.37
C SER A 230 15.41 -7.84 -25.36
N ALA A 231 16.62 -8.08 -24.86
CA ALA A 231 17.80 -8.35 -25.68
C ALA A 231 17.83 -9.79 -26.22
N LEU A 232 17.21 -10.72 -25.49
CA LEU A 232 17.25 -12.16 -25.74
C LEU A 232 15.81 -12.71 -25.72
N PRO A 233 15.09 -12.69 -26.86
CA PRO A 233 13.71 -13.15 -26.94
C PRO A 233 13.54 -14.60 -26.45
N GLU A 234 14.55 -15.45 -26.64
CA GLU A 234 14.58 -16.82 -26.12
C GLU A 234 14.49 -16.91 -24.58
N LEU A 235 14.76 -15.80 -23.87
CA LEU A 235 14.72 -15.70 -22.42
C LEU A 235 13.52 -14.93 -21.89
N GLU A 236 12.72 -14.29 -22.76
CA GLU A 236 11.64 -13.37 -22.37
C GLU A 236 10.70 -14.01 -21.34
N GLY A 237 10.12 -15.17 -21.66
CA GLY A 237 9.19 -15.87 -20.76
C GLY A 237 9.82 -16.20 -19.39
N ALA A 238 11.06 -16.68 -19.38
CA ALA A 238 11.77 -16.97 -18.13
C ALA A 238 12.04 -15.69 -17.33
N THR A 239 12.46 -14.60 -17.97
CA THR A 239 12.74 -13.33 -17.27
C THR A 239 11.47 -12.68 -16.69
N VAL A 240 10.32 -12.82 -17.35
CA VAL A 240 9.03 -12.36 -16.85
C VAL A 240 8.61 -13.12 -15.59
N GLU A 241 8.72 -14.46 -15.60
CA GLU A 241 8.42 -15.27 -14.41
C GLU A 241 9.34 -14.94 -13.23
N LEU A 242 10.65 -14.83 -13.49
CA LEU A 242 11.64 -14.48 -12.46
C LEU A 242 11.41 -13.08 -11.87
N ARG A 243 11.00 -12.14 -12.72
CA ARG A 243 10.66 -10.77 -12.30
C ARG A 243 9.44 -10.80 -11.38
N ALA A 244 8.38 -11.49 -11.76
CA ALA A 244 7.18 -11.61 -10.97
C ALA A 244 7.45 -12.26 -9.60
N ASP A 245 8.28 -13.30 -9.55
CA ASP A 245 8.69 -13.95 -8.29
C ASP A 245 9.47 -12.99 -7.37
N LEU A 246 10.36 -12.18 -7.93
CA LEU A 246 11.15 -11.21 -7.18
C LEU A 246 10.30 -10.03 -6.66
N GLU A 247 9.45 -9.46 -7.51
CA GLU A 247 8.50 -8.38 -7.15
C GLU A 247 7.53 -8.86 -6.07
N ARG A 248 7.03 -10.10 -6.16
CA ARG A 248 6.19 -10.71 -5.12
C ARG A 248 6.92 -10.78 -3.78
N ALA A 249 8.14 -11.30 -3.77
CA ALA A 249 8.91 -11.43 -2.54
C ALA A 249 9.33 -10.07 -1.93
N GLN A 250 9.61 -9.06 -2.77
CA GLN A 250 9.79 -7.67 -2.31
C GLN A 250 8.53 -7.11 -1.69
N SER A 251 7.38 -7.35 -2.32
CA SER A 251 6.08 -6.89 -1.84
C SER A 251 5.72 -7.53 -0.50
N GLU A 252 5.91 -8.84 -0.35
CA GLU A 252 5.72 -9.54 0.93
C GLU A 252 6.60 -8.95 2.04
N ARG A 253 7.88 -8.70 1.75
CA ARG A 253 8.80 -8.04 2.68
C ARG A 253 8.35 -6.62 3.05
N ALA A 254 7.77 -5.87 2.12
CA ALA A 254 7.27 -4.52 2.38
C ALA A 254 6.06 -4.51 3.32
N HIS A 255 5.20 -5.53 3.24
CA HIS A 255 4.03 -5.68 4.13
C HIS A 255 4.43 -6.17 5.54
N SER A 256 5.54 -6.88 5.67
CA SER A 256 6.01 -7.40 6.96
C SER A 256 7.51 -7.18 7.13
N PRO A 257 7.96 -5.92 7.29
CA PRO A 257 9.39 -5.58 7.26
C PRO A 257 10.16 -6.11 8.48
N GLU A 258 9.47 -6.33 9.60
CA GLU A 258 10.05 -6.84 10.85
C GLU A 258 10.11 -8.38 10.87
N ASP A 259 9.30 -9.03 10.04
CA ASP A 259 9.25 -10.49 9.95
C ASP A 259 10.55 -11.06 9.34
N ASP A 260 11.24 -11.89 10.13
CA ASP A 260 12.43 -12.61 9.70
C ASP A 260 12.12 -13.59 8.57
N GLU A 261 10.92 -14.18 8.55
CA GLU A 261 10.52 -15.11 7.50
C GLU A 261 10.35 -14.39 6.16
N ALA A 262 9.68 -13.24 6.13
CA ALA A 262 9.54 -12.41 4.93
C ALA A 262 10.91 -11.93 4.41
N ARG A 263 11.82 -11.53 5.30
CA ARG A 263 13.20 -11.17 4.92
C ARG A 263 13.96 -12.35 4.32
N LEU A 264 13.87 -13.53 4.94
CA LEU A 264 14.51 -14.75 4.47
C LEU A 264 13.91 -15.24 3.14
N ALA A 265 12.59 -15.14 2.97
CA ALA A 265 11.87 -15.48 1.75
C ALA A 265 12.34 -14.60 0.58
N HIS A 266 12.42 -13.28 0.79
CA HIS A 266 12.97 -12.36 -0.21
C HIS A 266 14.44 -12.69 -0.56
N ARG A 267 15.30 -12.97 0.42
CA ARG A 267 16.68 -13.42 0.15
C ARG A 267 16.72 -14.73 -0.66
N ARG A 268 15.90 -15.71 -0.31
CA ARG A 268 15.79 -16.99 -1.03
C ARG A 268 15.29 -16.78 -2.46
N ALA A 269 14.33 -15.88 -2.67
CA ALA A 269 13.83 -15.53 -4.00
C ALA A 269 14.95 -14.93 -4.86
N ARG A 270 15.71 -13.95 -4.35
CA ARG A 270 16.87 -13.37 -5.05
C ARG A 270 17.88 -14.44 -5.47
N LEU A 271 18.22 -15.35 -4.56
CA LEU A 271 19.13 -16.46 -4.84
C LEU A 271 18.56 -17.45 -5.88
N SER A 272 17.28 -17.75 -5.81
CA SER A 272 16.61 -18.62 -6.76
C SER A 272 16.61 -18.00 -8.16
N VAL A 273 16.29 -16.70 -8.25
CA VAL A 273 16.33 -15.92 -9.49
C VAL A 273 17.73 -15.91 -10.08
N ALA A 274 18.75 -15.64 -9.26
CA ALA A 274 20.15 -15.66 -9.66
C ALA A 274 20.58 -17.02 -10.24
N ALA A 275 20.24 -18.11 -9.55
CA ALA A 275 20.57 -19.46 -10.00
C ALA A 275 19.85 -19.85 -11.29
N ARG A 276 18.57 -19.51 -11.40
CA ARG A 276 17.79 -19.74 -12.62
C ARG A 276 18.33 -18.90 -13.78
N LEU A 277 18.70 -17.64 -13.53
CA LEU A 277 19.32 -16.77 -14.53
C LEU A 277 20.64 -17.38 -15.05
N LEU A 278 21.52 -17.84 -14.17
CA LEU A 278 22.76 -18.52 -14.57
C LEU A 278 22.50 -19.81 -15.34
N ALA A 279 21.50 -20.60 -14.95
CA ALA A 279 21.14 -21.84 -15.63
C ALA A 279 20.54 -21.58 -17.02
N VAL A 280 19.74 -20.53 -17.16
CA VAL A 280 19.20 -20.06 -18.43
C VAL A 280 20.33 -19.56 -19.33
N TRP A 281 21.22 -18.72 -18.79
CA TRP A 281 22.38 -18.19 -19.49
C TRP A 281 23.30 -19.31 -20.00
N SER A 282 23.64 -20.26 -19.14
CA SER A 282 24.49 -21.41 -19.51
C SER A 282 23.87 -22.26 -20.62
N ARG A 283 22.55 -22.45 -20.61
CA ARG A 283 21.83 -23.18 -21.67
C ARG A 283 21.79 -22.44 -23.01
N SER A 284 21.93 -21.12 -23.02
CA SER A 284 21.98 -20.33 -24.25
C SER A 284 23.26 -20.56 -25.07
N GLY A 285 24.28 -21.19 -24.48
CA GLY A 285 25.57 -21.43 -25.15
C GLY A 285 26.43 -20.19 -25.34
N ARG A 286 26.01 -19.02 -24.83
CA ARG A 286 26.72 -17.74 -24.98
C ARG A 286 28.03 -17.64 -24.17
N GLY A 287 28.27 -18.58 -23.27
CA GLY A 287 29.48 -18.57 -22.42
C GLY A 287 29.63 -17.27 -21.63
N VAL A 288 30.87 -16.82 -21.42
CA VAL A 288 31.20 -15.57 -20.70
C VAL A 288 31.45 -14.43 -21.70
N ASP A 289 30.39 -13.97 -22.36
CA ASP A 289 30.43 -12.85 -23.30
C ASP A 289 30.49 -11.47 -22.58
N PRO A 290 30.69 -10.35 -23.30
CA PRO A 290 30.73 -9.02 -22.70
C PRO A 290 29.46 -8.65 -21.93
N LEU A 291 28.28 -9.03 -22.43
CA LEU A 291 26.99 -8.76 -21.77
C LEU A 291 26.93 -9.45 -20.40
N PHE A 292 27.40 -10.69 -20.30
CA PHE A 292 27.54 -11.39 -19.03
C PHE A 292 28.50 -10.67 -18.09
N ARG A 293 29.69 -10.31 -18.56
CA ARG A 293 30.75 -9.71 -17.73
C ARG A 293 30.38 -8.33 -17.20
N GLU A 294 29.74 -7.52 -18.04
CA GLU A 294 29.49 -6.10 -17.75
C GLU A 294 28.16 -5.87 -17.04
N GLN A 295 27.17 -6.76 -17.22
CA GLN A 295 25.82 -6.55 -16.66
C GLN A 295 25.42 -7.67 -15.69
N VAL A 296 25.49 -8.93 -16.12
CA VAL A 296 24.99 -10.06 -15.32
C VAL A 296 25.88 -10.29 -14.10
N TYR A 297 27.19 -10.39 -14.28
CA TYR A 297 28.12 -10.71 -13.21
C TYR A 297 28.14 -9.64 -12.10
N PRO A 298 28.21 -8.31 -12.38
CA PRO A 298 28.15 -7.30 -11.33
C PRO A 298 26.83 -7.29 -10.57
N ALA A 299 25.69 -7.49 -11.26
CA ALA A 299 24.40 -7.60 -10.60
C ALA A 299 24.35 -8.81 -9.66
N LEU A 300 24.83 -9.97 -10.10
CA LEU A 300 24.94 -11.17 -9.27
C LEU A 300 25.91 -10.99 -8.09
N ALA A 301 27.04 -10.30 -8.30
CA ALA A 301 28.01 -10.02 -7.25
C ALA A 301 27.48 -9.04 -6.19
N SER A 302 26.47 -8.24 -6.54
CA SER A 302 25.79 -7.33 -5.61
C SER A 302 24.69 -8.00 -4.77
N LEU A 303 24.40 -9.29 -5.00
CA LEU A 303 23.17 -9.91 -4.49
C LEU A 303 23.08 -10.09 -2.98
N ASP A 304 24.18 -10.23 -2.27
CA ASP A 304 24.27 -10.18 -0.81
C ASP A 304 25.76 -10.36 -0.50
N PRO A 305 26.34 -9.73 0.54
CA PRO A 305 27.68 -10.11 1.00
C PRO A 305 27.81 -11.62 1.34
N GLU A 306 26.71 -12.31 1.64
CA GLU A 306 26.69 -13.75 1.92
C GLU A 306 26.60 -14.64 0.66
N VAL A 307 26.42 -14.06 -0.53
CA VAL A 307 26.32 -14.79 -1.79
C VAL A 307 27.64 -14.72 -2.56
N GLU A 308 28.30 -15.85 -2.68
CA GLU A 308 29.54 -15.99 -3.44
C GLU A 308 29.22 -16.45 -4.87
N VAL A 309 29.51 -15.59 -5.85
CA VAL A 309 29.58 -15.98 -7.27
C VAL A 309 31.01 -16.44 -7.56
N PHE A 310 31.17 -17.61 -8.18
CA PHE A 310 32.49 -18.15 -8.48
C PHE A 310 32.52 -18.90 -9.83
N PRO A 311 33.70 -18.99 -10.49
CA PRO A 311 34.95 -18.37 -10.08
C PRO A 311 34.89 -16.84 -10.18
N ARG A 312 35.64 -16.14 -9.31
CA ARG A 312 35.73 -14.68 -9.40
C ARG A 312 36.45 -14.28 -10.68
N LEU A 313 35.83 -13.44 -11.49
CA LEU A 313 36.50 -12.85 -12.65
C LEU A 313 37.50 -11.79 -12.16
N PRO A 314 38.75 -11.80 -12.64
CA PRO A 314 39.70 -10.74 -12.35
C PRO A 314 39.30 -9.45 -13.09
N ALA A 315 39.63 -8.31 -12.50
CA ALA A 315 39.18 -6.99 -12.97
C ALA A 315 39.74 -6.60 -14.36
N ASP A 316 40.85 -7.21 -14.76
CA ASP A 316 41.52 -7.02 -16.05
C ASP A 316 40.97 -7.94 -17.16
N GLY A 317 40.02 -8.83 -16.84
CA GLY A 317 39.48 -9.80 -17.79
C GLY A 317 40.47 -10.90 -18.19
N GLU A 318 41.68 -10.92 -17.63
CA GLU A 318 42.68 -11.92 -17.93
C GLU A 318 42.55 -13.13 -17.00
N HIS A 319 42.21 -14.27 -17.59
CA HIS A 319 42.41 -15.63 -17.08
C HIS A 319 42.24 -15.83 -15.56
N VAL A 320 41.07 -16.36 -15.19
CA VAL A 320 40.81 -16.85 -13.83
C VAL A 320 41.86 -17.89 -13.41
N ARG A 321 42.67 -17.56 -12.39
CA ARG A 321 43.48 -18.55 -11.67
C ARG A 321 42.68 -19.07 -10.49
N VAL A 322 42.18 -20.30 -10.59
CA VAL A 322 41.60 -21.00 -9.44
C VAL A 322 42.73 -21.75 -8.74
N ALA A 323 42.91 -21.53 -7.44
CA ALA A 323 43.89 -22.28 -6.68
C ALA A 323 43.56 -23.79 -6.79
N LEU A 324 44.54 -24.63 -7.13
CA LEU A 324 44.37 -26.09 -7.24
C LEU A 324 43.72 -26.72 -6.00
N LYS A 325 43.95 -26.14 -4.81
CA LYS A 325 43.31 -26.56 -3.56
C LYS A 325 41.80 -26.27 -3.54
N ALA A 326 41.34 -25.19 -4.16
CA ALA A 326 39.92 -24.86 -4.28
C ALA A 326 39.19 -25.72 -5.32
N LEU A 327 39.91 -26.25 -6.32
CA LEU A 327 39.38 -27.19 -7.31
C LEU A 327 39.11 -28.59 -6.75
N ARG A 328 39.74 -28.94 -5.62
CA ARG A 328 39.46 -30.18 -4.87
C ARG A 328 38.18 -30.10 -4.02
N ASP A 329 37.56 -28.93 -3.93
CA ASP A 329 36.23 -28.80 -3.33
C ASP A 329 35.17 -29.16 -4.39
N GLU A 330 34.88 -30.46 -4.50
CA GLU A 330 33.89 -31.02 -5.44
C GLU A 330 32.49 -30.42 -5.26
N THR A 331 32.21 -29.82 -4.09
CA THR A 331 30.94 -29.13 -3.84
C THR A 331 30.87 -27.77 -4.54
N ARG A 332 32.01 -27.17 -4.87
CA ARG A 332 32.11 -25.89 -5.58
C ARG A 332 32.32 -26.09 -7.07
N TYR A 333 33.24 -26.94 -7.51
CA TYR A 333 33.61 -27.01 -8.92
C TYR A 333 33.30 -28.36 -9.56
N SER A 334 32.64 -28.32 -10.71
CA SER A 334 32.64 -29.39 -11.70
C SER A 334 33.72 -29.07 -12.74
N VAL A 335 34.76 -29.87 -12.77
CA VAL A 335 35.96 -29.60 -13.58
C VAL A 335 35.96 -30.51 -14.81
N ARG A 336 36.11 -29.91 -16.00
CA ARG A 336 36.60 -30.60 -17.19
C ARG A 336 38.06 -30.23 -17.40
N GLU A 337 38.83 -31.14 -17.93
CA GLU A 337 40.25 -30.93 -18.24
C GLU A 337 40.45 -30.98 -19.74
N ALA A 338 41.34 -30.13 -20.25
CA ALA A 338 41.72 -30.09 -21.66
C ALA A 338 43.20 -29.72 -21.81
N PHE A 339 43.88 -30.28 -22.79
CA PHE A 339 45.23 -29.84 -23.14
C PHE A 339 45.18 -28.49 -23.84
N SER A 340 46.11 -27.60 -23.50
CA SER A 340 46.23 -26.29 -24.14
C SER A 340 47.65 -25.73 -23.97
N PRO A 341 48.09 -24.75 -24.76
CA PRO A 341 49.39 -24.10 -24.54
C PRO A 341 49.49 -23.35 -23.20
N ALA A 342 48.38 -23.14 -22.49
CA ALA A 342 48.39 -22.45 -21.21
C ALA A 342 48.93 -23.33 -20.06
N PRO A 343 49.54 -22.75 -19.01
CA PRO A 343 50.04 -23.50 -17.87
C PRO A 343 49.00 -24.41 -17.21
N ARG A 344 49.43 -25.57 -16.69
CA ARG A 344 48.56 -26.52 -15.98
C ARG A 344 47.82 -25.84 -14.81
N GLY A 345 46.54 -26.16 -14.65
CA GLY A 345 45.66 -25.61 -13.62
C GLY A 345 45.06 -24.24 -13.95
N ARG A 346 45.34 -23.67 -15.13
CA ARG A 346 44.70 -22.42 -15.59
C ARG A 346 43.28 -22.69 -16.06
N VAL A 347 42.31 -21.85 -15.70
CA VAL A 347 40.98 -21.91 -16.32
C VAL A 347 41.06 -21.43 -17.75
N LEU A 348 40.72 -22.30 -18.68
CA LEU A 348 40.61 -22.04 -20.11
C LEU A 348 39.26 -21.43 -20.43
N GLU A 349 38.21 -21.99 -19.83
CA GLU A 349 36.84 -21.60 -20.09
C GLU A 349 36.00 -21.75 -18.81
N VAL A 350 35.05 -20.84 -18.61
CA VAL A 350 34.00 -20.99 -17.61
C VAL A 350 32.72 -21.33 -18.36
N GLU A 351 32.38 -22.62 -18.42
CA GLU A 351 31.14 -23.08 -19.06
C GLU A 351 29.90 -22.63 -18.24
N ARG A 352 30.04 -22.55 -16.92
CA ARG A 352 28.98 -22.12 -16.00
C ARG A 352 29.54 -21.52 -14.71
N PHE A 353 29.00 -20.39 -14.27
CA PHE A 353 29.27 -19.87 -12.94
C PHE A 353 28.50 -20.63 -11.86
N GLY A 354 29.12 -20.76 -10.71
CA GLY A 354 28.51 -21.28 -9.50
C GLY A 354 28.03 -20.15 -8.59
N LEU A 355 27.09 -20.51 -7.72
CA LEU A 355 26.53 -19.66 -6.67
C LEU A 355 26.56 -20.43 -5.36
N ARG A 356 27.05 -19.81 -4.29
CA ARG A 356 26.98 -20.36 -2.93
C ARG A 356 26.36 -19.33 -2.01
N GLY A 357 25.31 -19.73 -1.30
CA GLY A 357 24.60 -18.88 -0.33
C GLY A 357 23.46 -19.62 0.37
N LEU A 358 23.14 -19.25 1.61
CA LEU A 358 22.05 -19.82 2.42
C LEU A 358 22.02 -21.36 2.48
N GLY A 359 23.18 -22.01 2.55
CA GLY A 359 23.28 -23.48 2.63
C GLY A 359 22.98 -24.22 1.32
N ARG A 360 22.79 -23.52 0.21
CA ARG A 360 22.65 -24.11 -1.14
C ARG A 360 23.84 -23.70 -2.01
N GLY A 361 24.27 -24.62 -2.87
CA GLY A 361 25.38 -24.44 -3.79
C GLY A 361 25.01 -24.93 -5.18
N PHE A 362 25.25 -24.10 -6.18
CA PHE A 362 25.29 -24.51 -7.58
C PHE A 362 26.76 -24.56 -7.98
N PRO A 363 27.32 -25.74 -8.32
CA PRO A 363 28.73 -25.81 -8.65
C PRO A 363 29.02 -25.11 -9.98
N ALA A 364 30.13 -24.37 -10.02
CA ALA A 364 30.66 -23.79 -11.24
C ALA A 364 31.17 -24.91 -12.14
N LYS A 365 31.02 -24.77 -13.46
CA LYS A 365 31.59 -25.68 -14.44
C LYS A 365 32.72 -24.98 -15.18
N VAL A 366 33.94 -25.48 -15.03
CA VAL A 366 35.15 -24.87 -15.57
C VAL A 366 35.97 -25.87 -16.37
N VAL A 367 36.62 -25.40 -17.43
CA VAL A 367 37.61 -26.16 -18.18
C VAL A 367 39.00 -25.73 -17.73
N LEU A 368 39.81 -26.66 -17.24
CA LEU A 368 41.18 -26.42 -16.83
C LEU A 368 42.18 -26.89 -17.88
N SER A 369 43.28 -26.16 -17.99
CA SER A 369 44.44 -26.58 -18.76
C SER A 369 45.17 -27.71 -18.05
N LEU A 370 45.45 -28.78 -18.78
CA LEU A 370 46.43 -29.80 -18.39
C LEU A 370 47.88 -29.39 -18.69
N GLY A 371 48.07 -28.24 -19.34
CA GLY A 371 49.34 -27.87 -19.94
C GLY A 371 49.41 -28.24 -21.43
N PRO A 372 50.53 -27.92 -22.10
CA PRO A 372 50.71 -28.25 -23.51
C PRO A 372 50.58 -29.75 -23.70
N GLN A 373 49.86 -30.15 -24.75
CA GLN A 373 49.62 -31.55 -25.05
C GLN A 373 50.95 -32.29 -25.21
N PRO A 374 51.20 -33.37 -24.44
CA PRO A 374 52.37 -34.21 -24.59
C PRO A 374 52.48 -34.74 -26.02
N ALA A 375 53.72 -34.92 -26.52
CA ALA A 375 53.95 -35.47 -27.85
C ALA A 375 53.24 -36.82 -28.04
N LEU A 376 53.29 -37.68 -27.02
CA LEU A 376 52.61 -38.98 -27.02
C LEU A 376 51.09 -38.87 -27.21
N GLU A 377 50.42 -37.93 -26.54
CA GLU A 377 48.98 -37.73 -26.71
C GLU A 377 48.64 -37.16 -28.09
N ARG A 378 49.49 -36.29 -28.67
CA ARG A 378 49.30 -35.87 -30.07
C ARG A 378 49.45 -37.03 -31.05
N ASP A 379 50.42 -37.89 -30.83
CA ASP A 379 50.65 -39.05 -31.67
C ASP A 379 49.50 -40.06 -31.56
N LEU A 380 48.94 -40.22 -30.36
CA LEU A 380 47.74 -41.04 -30.11
C LEU A 380 46.48 -40.44 -30.75
N ASP A 381 46.28 -39.13 -30.70
CA ASP A 381 45.19 -38.44 -31.41
C ASP A 381 45.31 -38.64 -32.93
N ALA A 382 46.51 -38.45 -33.49
CA ALA A 382 46.77 -38.67 -34.91
C ALA A 382 46.56 -40.15 -35.32
N LEU A 383 46.86 -41.10 -34.41
CA LEU A 383 46.56 -42.52 -34.60
C LEU A 383 45.05 -42.82 -34.51
N ALA A 384 44.32 -42.17 -33.60
CA ALA A 384 42.88 -42.30 -33.46
C ALA A 384 42.14 -41.80 -34.70
N GLU A 385 42.53 -40.65 -35.27
CA GLU A 385 41.95 -40.12 -36.51
C GLU A 385 42.18 -41.05 -37.71
N ARG A 386 43.27 -41.82 -37.70
CA ARG A 386 43.59 -42.81 -38.73
C ARG A 386 43.01 -44.20 -38.43
N ALA A 387 42.49 -44.42 -37.23
CA ALA A 387 41.91 -45.69 -36.81
C ALA A 387 40.52 -45.88 -37.43
N THR A 388 40.47 -46.39 -38.66
CA THR A 388 39.22 -46.63 -39.40
C THR A 388 38.48 -47.90 -38.98
N THR A 389 39.04 -48.70 -38.06
CA THR A 389 38.43 -49.96 -37.61
C THR A 389 38.20 -49.97 -36.10
N PRO A 390 37.12 -50.62 -35.62
CA PRO A 390 36.84 -50.74 -34.19
C PRO A 390 37.98 -51.33 -33.37
N LYS A 391 38.76 -52.27 -33.95
CA LYS A 391 39.94 -52.87 -33.31
C LYS A 391 41.06 -51.86 -33.10
N LEU A 392 41.34 -51.01 -34.09
CA LEU A 392 42.36 -49.95 -33.97
C LEU A 392 41.91 -48.89 -32.97
N SER A 393 40.64 -48.48 -32.98
CA SER A 393 40.10 -47.55 -31.98
C SER A 393 40.22 -48.11 -30.56
N ALA A 394 39.89 -49.39 -30.37
CA ALA A 394 40.05 -50.05 -29.07
C ALA A 394 41.51 -50.15 -28.62
N ALA A 395 42.45 -50.37 -29.55
CA ALA A 395 43.87 -50.41 -29.24
C ALA A 395 44.43 -49.03 -28.86
N VAL A 396 44.00 -47.96 -29.53
CA VAL A 396 44.37 -46.58 -29.18
C VAL A 396 43.83 -46.20 -27.81
N GLU A 397 42.59 -46.57 -27.49
CA GLU A 397 42.03 -46.36 -26.14
C GLU A 397 42.78 -47.15 -25.06
N ALA A 398 43.19 -48.40 -25.35
CA ALA A 398 44.01 -49.17 -24.42
C ALA A 398 45.38 -48.51 -24.18
N LEU A 399 46.01 -47.96 -25.22
CA LEU A 399 47.27 -47.22 -25.10
C LEU A 399 47.12 -45.92 -24.29
N ARG A 400 46.03 -45.16 -24.50
CA ARG A 400 45.70 -43.99 -23.66
C ARG A 400 45.52 -44.38 -22.20
N SER A 401 44.78 -45.47 -21.94
CA SER A 401 44.56 -45.95 -20.57
C SER A 401 45.88 -46.36 -19.90
N ALA A 402 46.78 -47.02 -20.64
CA ALA A 402 48.08 -47.42 -20.12
C ALA A 402 49.01 -46.22 -19.87
N ALA A 403 48.99 -45.20 -20.75
CA ALA A 403 49.77 -43.98 -20.58
C ALA A 403 49.33 -43.19 -19.33
N ARG A 404 48.02 -43.05 -19.09
CA ARG A 404 47.50 -42.38 -17.89
C ARG A 404 47.90 -43.09 -16.60
N ALA A 405 47.86 -44.43 -16.59
CA ALA A 405 48.28 -45.22 -15.43
C ALA A 405 49.79 -45.15 -15.14
N TYR A 406 50.61 -44.67 -16.07
CA TYR A 406 52.05 -44.49 -15.89
C TYR A 406 52.41 -43.10 -15.32
N ASP A 407 51.56 -42.10 -15.55
CA ASP A 407 51.75 -40.72 -15.08
C ASP A 407 51.18 -40.47 -13.66
N GLU A 408 50.33 -41.37 -13.15
CA GLU A 408 49.86 -41.43 -11.75
C GLU A 408 50.88 -42.12 -10.84
#